data_AF-A0A0A2B2J4-F1
#
_entry.id   AF-A0A0A2B2J4-F1
#
_cell.length_a   1.000
_cell.length_b   1.000
_cell.length_c   1.000
_cell.angle_alpha   90.00
_cell.angle_beta   90.00
_cell.angle_gamma   90.00
#
_symmetry.space_group_name_H-M   'P 1'
#
loop_
_entity.id
_entity.type
_entity.pdbx_description
1 polymer ?
#
loop_
_entity_poly.entity_id
_entity_poly.type
_entity_poly.pdbx_seq_one_letter_code
_entity_poly.pdbx_strand_id
1 'polypeptide(L)' 'MEDKGFNVTQGMALLLLKPLNLPSNYVLNLIIYITNPSNNIGY' A
#
# COMPACT_ATOMS: atom_id res chain seq x y z
N MET A 1 17.54 0.24 13.25
CA MET A 1 16.64 0.34 12.09
C MET A 1 15.51 -0.61 12.42
N GLU A 2 14.32 -0.12 12.77
CA GLU A 2 13.18 -1.01 13.03
C GLU A 2 12.96 -1.82 11.76
N ASP A 3 13.13 -3.14 11.84
CA ASP A 3 12.65 -4.09 10.84
C ASP A 3 11.13 -3.97 10.80
N LYS A 4 10.63 -2.94 10.12
CA LYS A 4 9.22 -2.85 9.73
C LYS A 4 9.02 -3.88 8.63
N GLY A 5 8.93 -5.14 9.05
CA GLY A 5 8.62 -6.27 8.20
C GLY A 5 7.40 -5.93 7.35
N PHE A 6 7.39 -6.45 6.12
CA PHE A 6 6.30 -6.23 5.18
C PHE A 6 4.96 -6.49 5.86
N ASN A 7 4.14 -5.43 5.99
CA ASN A 7 2.88 -5.53 6.67
C ASN A 7 1.89 -6.31 5.78
N VAL A 8 1.42 -7.46 6.26
CA VAL A 8 0.50 -8.33 5.52
C VAL A 8 -0.75 -7.57 5.08
N THR A 9 -1.24 -6.63 5.90
CA THR A 9 -2.41 -5.79 5.58
C THR A 9 -2.11 -4.86 4.40
N GLN A 10 -0.93 -4.23 4.35
CA GLN A 10 -0.51 -3.41 3.21
C GLN A 10 -0.34 -4.29 1.96
N GLY A 11 0.23 -5.49 2.10
CA GLY A 11 0.36 -6.44 1.00
C GLY A 11 -0.97 -6.89 0.42
N MET A 12 -1.95 -7.21 1.27
CA MET A 12 -3.30 -7.55 0.84
C MET A 12 -3.98 -6.36 0.16
N ALA A 13 -3.83 -5.15 0.68
CA ALA A 13 -4.37 -3.93 0.05
C ALA A 13 -3.79 -3.74 -1.36
N LEU A 14 -2.48 -3.95 -1.55
CA LEU A 14 -1.84 -3.86 -2.87
C LEU A 14 -2.33 -4.93 -3.86
N LEU A 15 -2.58 -6.15 -3.40
CA LEU A 15 -3.14 -7.23 -4.23
C LEU A 15 -4.55 -6.89 -4.73
N LEU A 16 -5.35 -6.21 -3.90
CA LEU A 16 -6.70 -5.76 -4.26
C LEU A 16 -6.71 -4.62 -5.29
N LEU A 17 -5.59 -3.92 -5.50
CA LEU A 17 -5.48 -2.90 -6.55
C LEU A 17 -5.31 -3.50 -7.95
N LYS A 18 -4.73 -4.70 -8.05
CA LYS A 18 -4.45 -5.39 -9.31
C LYS A 18 -5.67 -5.57 -10.23
N PRO A 19 -6.88 -5.89 -9.73
CA PRO A 19 -8.08 -5.97 -10.57
C PRO A 19 -8.76 -4.63 -10.86
N LEU A 20 -8.36 -3.53 -10.21
CA LEU A 20 -9.01 -2.24 -10.42
C LEU A 20 -8.51 -1.61 -11.73
N ASN A 21 -9.44 -1.30 -12.65
CA ASN A 21 -9.12 -0.62 -13.90
C ASN A 21 -8.87 0.89 -13.67
N LEU A 22 -7.99 1.21 -12.73
CA LEU A 22 -7.63 2.56 -12.34
C LEU A 22 -6.49 3.08 -13.23
N PRO A 23 -6.46 4.40 -13.53
CA PRO A 23 -5.32 4.98 -14.22
C PRO A 23 -4.03 4.80 -13.40
N SER A 24 -2.90 4.57 -14.07
CA SER A 24 -1.62 4.23 -13.42
C SER A 24 -1.14 5.28 -12.41
N ASN A 25 -1.43 6.55 -12.63
CA ASN A 25 -1.19 7.66 -11.69
C ASN A 25 -1.90 7.44 -10.34
N TYR A 26 -3.19 7.09 -10.39
CA TYR A 26 -3.97 6.87 -9.17
C TYR A 26 -3.49 5.64 -8.41
N VAL A 27 -3.16 4.56 -9.13
CA VAL A 27 -2.58 3.36 -8.53
C VAL A 27 -1.28 3.70 -7.81
N LEU A 28 -0.37 4.43 -8.46
CA LEU A 28 0.90 4.83 -7.85
C LEU A 28 0.71 5.68 -6.58
N ASN A 29 -0.16 6.69 -6.61
CA ASN A 29 -0.44 7.52 -5.45
C ASN A 29 -1.01 6.70 -4.28
N LEU A 30 -1.86 5.72 -4.59
CA LEU A 30 -2.46 4.85 -3.59
C LEU A 30 -1.43 3.88 -2.98
N ILE A 31 -0.51 3.35 -3.79
CA ILE A 31 0.61 2.52 -3.31
C ILE A 31 1.49 3.33 -2.35
N ILE A 32 1.88 4.55 -2.73
CA ILE A 32 2.69 5.45 -1.89
C ILE A 32 1.94 5.76 -0.59
N TYR A 33 0.64 6.02 -0.67
CA TYR A 33 -0.19 6.31 0.51
C TYR A 33 -0.30 5.11 1.47
N ILE A 34 -0.56 3.91 0.96
CA ILE A 34 -0.71 2.68 1.76
C ILE A 34 0.61 2.27 2.43
N THR A 35 1.73 2.47 1.74
CA THR A 35 3.05 2.08 2.22
C THR A 35 3.74 3.14 3.09
N ASN A 36 3.20 4.36 3.15
CA ASN A 36 3.77 5.42 3.97
C ASN A 36 3.51 5.14 5.47
N PRO A 37 4.56 4.94 6.29
CA PRO A 37 4.41 4.65 7.71
C PRO A 37 3.73 5.78 8.51
N SER A 38 3.82 7.04 8.04
CA SER A 38 3.14 8.17 8.69
C SER A 38 1.62 8.09 8.59
N ASN A 39 1.09 7.30 7.65
CA ASN A 39 -0.36 7.13 7.48
C ASN A 39 -0.94 6.02 8.38
N ASN A 40 -0.09 5.32 9.14
CA ASN A 40 -0.48 4.28 10.10
C ASN A 40 -1.42 3.20 9.53
N ILE A 41 -1.28 2.86 8.24
CA ILE A 41 -2.06 1.79 7.61
C ILE A 41 -1.42 0.45 7.94
N GLY A 42 -2.11 -0.33 8.78
CA GLY A 42 -1.70 -1.67 9.18
C GLY A 42 -0.84 -1.75 10.45
N TYR A 43 -0.43 -0.62 11.04
CA TYR A 43 0.18 -0.60 12.38
C TYR A 43 -0.88 -0.74 13.47
#